data_AF-A0A0Q5M1U8-F1
#
_entry.id   AF-A0A0Q5M1U8-F1
#
_cell.length_a   1.000
_cell.length_b   1.000
_cell.length_c   1.000
_cell.angle_alpha   90.00
_cell.angle_beta   90.00
_cell.angle_gamma   90.00
#
_symmetry.space_group_name_H-M   'P 1'
#
loop_
_entity.id
_entity.type
_entity.pdbx_description
1 polymer ?
#
loop_
_entity_poly.entity_id
_entity_poly.type
_entity_poly.pdbx_seq_one_letter_code
_entity_poly.pdbx_strand_id
1 'polypeptide(L)'
;MRSRSRPEWLGGDLGDLGDREDEVLPAVSTSSQAFAAILDDLVRAVDADVPPATASVGTPTSTRPASPKGTWLSLSDPESDNDVPLERPSSSAGGVLVQRAAPGRLRGKGDLTLVVGLGADAQAAATILAASADADVLAVADRREALAARAEGVRRECAIVGVVELPRVDAVPALSASLAGIEPDQVWVAVDVSRRLDDTVVWVRAVDAVLAVDGIAAHGAALTATPWAVGALGLPLLWLDAPPGPPSTAATSWQDMPTSTSR
;
A
#
# COMPACT_ATOMS: atom_id res chain seq x y z
N MET A 1 40.07 -19.75 44.77
CA MET A 1 39.30 -20.63 45.67
C MET A 1 38.00 -19.95 46.07
N ARG A 2 36.90 -20.24 45.36
CA ARG A 2 35.53 -20.37 45.92
C ARG A 2 34.75 -21.28 44.96
N SER A 3 34.15 -22.30 45.53
CA SER A 3 33.61 -23.48 44.87
C SER A 3 32.16 -23.29 44.41
N ARG A 4 31.92 -23.88 43.25
CA ARG A 4 30.70 -24.52 42.71
C ARG A 4 29.41 -24.44 43.55
N SER A 5 28.35 -23.95 42.91
CA SER A 5 26.98 -24.45 43.10
C SER A 5 26.44 -24.87 41.73
N ARG A 6 26.19 -26.18 41.61
CA ARG A 6 25.69 -26.90 40.43
C ARG A 6 24.22 -27.25 40.71
N PRO A 7 23.26 -27.04 39.79
CA PRO A 7 21.86 -27.34 40.03
C PRO A 7 21.55 -28.86 40.00
N GLU A 8 21.47 -29.46 41.18
CA GLU A 8 20.37 -30.25 41.78
C GLU A 8 19.35 -31.06 40.94
N TRP A 9 19.58 -31.41 39.66
CA TRP A 9 18.65 -32.24 38.88
C TRP A 9 19.07 -33.71 38.67
N LEU A 10 19.92 -34.26 39.53
CA LEU A 10 20.30 -35.68 39.48
C LEU A 10 20.14 -36.32 40.87
N GLY A 11 18.94 -36.84 41.11
CA GLY A 11 18.57 -37.61 42.29
C GLY A 11 17.31 -38.43 42.01
N GLY A 12 17.45 -39.48 41.22
CA GLY A 12 16.44 -40.52 41.01
C GLY A 12 17.17 -41.84 40.80
N ASP A 13 17.29 -42.61 41.87
CA ASP A 13 18.00 -43.89 41.94
C ASP A 13 17.14 -45.05 41.40
N LEU A 14 17.88 -46.06 40.94
CA LEU A 14 17.60 -47.35 40.28
C LEU A 14 16.26 -48.07 40.54
N GLY A 15 15.78 -48.78 39.50
CA GLY A 15 15.02 -50.02 39.68
C GLY A 15 14.08 -50.44 38.54
N ASP A 16 14.62 -51.16 37.56
CA ASP A 16 14.04 -52.37 36.94
C ASP A 16 12.54 -52.41 36.60
N LEU A 17 12.19 -52.18 35.32
CA LEU A 17 11.09 -52.85 34.62
C LEU A 17 11.30 -52.81 33.10
N GLY A 18 11.79 -53.93 32.56
CA GLY A 18 11.29 -54.60 31.34
C GLY A 18 11.17 -53.82 30.03
N ASP A 19 11.93 -54.29 29.03
CA ASP A 19 11.57 -54.39 27.61
C ASP A 19 10.53 -53.38 27.12
N ARG A 20 11.01 -52.20 26.72
CA ARG A 20 10.30 -51.35 25.77
C ARG A 20 11.17 -51.23 24.53
N GLU A 21 10.66 -51.88 23.50
CA GLU A 21 11.18 -51.99 22.16
C GLU A 21 11.73 -50.66 21.66
N ASP A 22 12.93 -50.72 21.08
CA ASP A 22 13.53 -49.66 20.28
C ASP A 22 12.55 -49.22 19.19
N GLU A 23 11.80 -48.17 19.45
CA GLU A 23 11.07 -47.42 18.43
C GLU A 23 12.10 -46.64 17.61
N VAL A 24 12.76 -47.36 16.68
CA VAL A 24 13.62 -46.79 15.66
C VAL A 24 12.75 -45.91 14.75
N LEU A 25 12.67 -44.63 15.09
CA LEU A 25 12.15 -43.62 14.18
C LEU A 25 13.00 -43.68 12.89
N PRO A 26 12.40 -43.94 11.72
CA PRO A 26 13.16 -44.03 10.49
C PRO A 26 13.89 -42.70 10.28
N ALA A 27 15.22 -42.76 10.22
CA ALA A 27 16.03 -41.60 9.89
C ALA A 27 15.56 -41.07 8.53
N VAL A 28 14.88 -39.92 8.54
CA VAL A 28 14.46 -39.22 7.32
C VAL A 28 15.70 -38.57 6.72
N SER A 29 16.50 -39.39 6.07
CA SER A 29 17.65 -38.97 5.28
C SER A 29 17.17 -38.53 3.90
N THR A 30 17.46 -37.29 3.55
CA THR A 30 17.24 -36.72 2.21
C THR A 30 18.06 -37.43 1.11
N SER A 31 19.01 -38.29 1.49
CA SER A 31 19.78 -39.16 0.59
C SER A 31 19.12 -40.52 0.32
N SER A 32 17.92 -40.77 0.84
CA SER A 32 17.20 -42.03 0.63
C SER A 32 16.72 -42.17 -0.82
N GLN A 33 16.87 -43.37 -1.37
CA GLN A 33 16.43 -43.74 -2.71
C GLN A 33 14.92 -43.52 -2.92
N ALA A 34 14.13 -43.64 -1.85
CA ALA A 34 12.69 -43.37 -1.89
C ALA A 34 12.37 -41.88 -2.11
N PHE A 35 13.20 -40.98 -1.55
CA PHE A 35 13.05 -39.54 -1.77
C PHE A 35 13.46 -39.15 -3.19
N ALA A 36 14.49 -39.81 -3.75
CA ALA A 36 14.89 -39.62 -5.14
C ALA A 36 13.78 -40.02 -6.13
N ALA A 37 13.05 -41.11 -5.85
CA ALA A 37 11.90 -41.52 -6.67
C ALA A 37 10.76 -40.48 -6.65
N ILE A 38 10.53 -39.83 -5.50
CA ILE A 38 9.52 -38.77 -5.38
C ILE A 38 9.94 -37.51 -6.13
N LEU A 39 11.21 -37.12 -6.08
CA LEU A 39 11.73 -35.99 -6.87
C LEU A 39 11.65 -36.24 -8.38
N ASP A 40 11.96 -37.47 -8.82
CA ASP A 40 11.85 -37.85 -10.24
C ASP A 40 10.39 -37.79 -10.74
N ASP A 41 9.44 -38.27 -9.94
CA ASP A 41 8.01 -38.19 -10.26
C ASP A 41 7.51 -36.73 -10.32
N LEU A 42 7.99 -35.88 -9.41
CA LEU A 42 7.62 -34.46 -9.35
C LEU A 42 8.20 -33.66 -10.53
N VAL A 43 9.43 -33.96 -10.96
CA VAL A 43 10.03 -33.36 -12.18
C VAL A 43 9.27 -33.82 -13.42
N ARG A 44 8.90 -35.10 -13.50
CA ARG A 44 8.15 -35.65 -14.63
C ARG A 44 6.75 -35.05 -14.76
N ALA A 45 6.10 -34.75 -13.64
CA ALA A 45 4.81 -34.06 -13.61
C ALA A 45 4.91 -32.60 -14.12
N VAL A 46 6.02 -31.92 -13.86
CA VAL A 46 6.27 -30.54 -14.34
C VAL A 46 6.54 -30.50 -15.85
N ASP A 47 7.28 -31.47 -16.39
CA ASP A 47 7.55 -31.55 -17.84
C ASP A 47 6.34 -32.00 -18.67
N ALA A 48 5.36 -32.68 -18.05
CA ALA A 48 4.15 -33.14 -18.72
C ALA A 48 3.11 -32.02 -18.99
N ASP A 49 3.26 -30.84 -18.36
CA ASP A 49 2.30 -29.72 -18.46
C ASP A 49 2.72 -28.63 -19.46
N VAL A 50 3.64 -28.93 -20.38
CA VAL A 50 3.99 -28.04 -21.50
C VAL A 50 3.20 -28.46 -22.76
N PRO A 51 2.12 -27.75 -23.13
CA PRO A 51 1.45 -28.02 -24.40
C PRO A 51 2.34 -27.60 -25.59
N PRO A 52 2.39 -28.39 -26.68
CA PRO A 52 3.14 -28.02 -27.87
C PRO A 52 2.46 -26.83 -28.58
N ALA A 53 3.22 -25.76 -28.78
CA ALA A 53 2.84 -24.65 -29.64
C ALA A 53 2.64 -25.14 -31.08
N THR A 54 1.39 -25.18 -31.53
CA THR A 54 1.03 -25.32 -32.94
C THR A 54 0.58 -23.97 -33.51
N ALA A 55 0.98 -23.74 -34.75
CA ALA A 55 1.10 -22.46 -35.44
C ALA A 55 -0.22 -21.74 -35.79
N SER A 56 -0.14 -20.43 -36.05
CA SER A 56 -0.60 -19.85 -37.33
C SER A 56 -0.16 -18.40 -37.53
N VAL A 57 0.57 -18.22 -38.64
CA VAL A 57 0.86 -16.96 -39.32
C VAL A 57 -0.43 -16.42 -39.94
N GLY A 58 -0.71 -15.12 -39.79
CA GLY A 58 -1.81 -14.45 -40.49
C GLY A 58 -1.92 -12.96 -40.19
N THR A 59 -1.41 -12.13 -41.11
CA THR A 59 -1.80 -10.72 -41.34
C THR A 59 -1.55 -10.47 -42.84
N PRO A 60 -2.16 -9.47 -43.52
CA PRO A 60 -3.15 -8.48 -43.10
C PRO A 60 -4.34 -8.36 -44.08
N THR A 61 -5.35 -7.51 -43.78
CA THR A 61 -5.84 -6.45 -44.71
C THR A 61 -7.10 -5.75 -44.16
N SER A 62 -6.93 -4.44 -43.98
CA SER A 62 -7.81 -3.31 -44.33
C SER A 62 -9.32 -3.55 -44.52
N THR A 63 -10.15 -2.78 -43.81
CA THR A 63 -11.20 -1.94 -44.42
C THR A 63 -11.63 -0.81 -43.47
N ARG A 64 -11.37 0.43 -43.88
CA ARG A 64 -11.99 1.68 -43.43
C ARG A 64 -13.04 2.07 -44.49
N PRO A 65 -14.25 2.53 -44.09
CA PRO A 65 -14.70 3.89 -44.46
C PRO A 65 -15.46 4.55 -43.28
N ALA A 66 -15.12 5.77 -42.86
CA ALA A 66 -15.50 7.07 -43.43
C ALA A 66 -16.63 7.74 -42.62
N SER A 67 -16.30 8.85 -41.96
CA SER A 67 -17.25 9.82 -41.40
C SER A 67 -18.01 10.56 -42.51
N PRO A 68 -19.22 11.04 -42.20
CA PRO A 68 -19.61 12.36 -42.66
C PRO A 68 -20.12 13.28 -41.53
N LYS A 69 -19.53 14.47 -41.53
CA LYS A 69 -19.96 15.81 -41.13
C LYS A 69 -21.37 15.98 -40.55
N GLY A 70 -21.41 16.56 -39.34
CA GLY A 70 -22.03 17.85 -39.02
C GLY A 70 -23.55 17.95 -39.01
N THR A 71 -24.13 18.26 -37.85
CA THR A 71 -25.29 19.15 -37.71
C THR A 71 -25.30 19.73 -36.29
N TRP A 72 -25.30 21.06 -36.22
CA TRP A 72 -25.53 21.88 -35.03
C TRP A 72 -27.04 22.25 -34.95
N LEU A 73 -27.47 22.67 -33.74
CA LEU A 73 -28.79 23.27 -33.39
C LEU A 73 -29.92 22.23 -33.25
N SER A 74 -30.90 22.32 -32.37
CA SER A 74 -31.30 23.32 -31.37
C SER A 74 -32.35 22.69 -30.43
N LEU A 75 -32.60 23.38 -29.31
CA LEU A 75 -33.77 23.37 -28.43
C LEU A 75 -35.03 22.63 -28.93
N SER A 76 -35.63 21.83 -28.03
CA SER A 76 -37.04 21.93 -27.64
C SER A 76 -37.32 21.10 -26.38
N ASP A 77 -37.65 21.77 -25.28
CA ASP A 77 -38.59 21.26 -24.26
C ASP A 77 -39.99 21.18 -24.88
N PRO A 78 -40.88 20.31 -24.36
CA PRO A 78 -41.84 20.83 -23.39
C PRO A 78 -42.13 19.89 -22.21
N GLU A 79 -42.13 20.50 -21.02
CA GLU A 79 -43.24 20.51 -20.07
C GLU A 79 -43.95 19.16 -19.81
N SER A 80 -43.60 18.53 -18.68
CA SER A 80 -44.55 17.72 -17.92
C SER A 80 -44.41 18.03 -16.44
N ASP A 81 -45.42 18.78 -16.02
CA ASP A 81 -45.91 19.03 -14.68
C ASP A 81 -45.84 17.77 -13.80
N ASN A 82 -44.97 17.80 -12.79
CA ASN A 82 -45.00 16.90 -11.66
C ASN A 82 -44.59 17.71 -10.43
N ASP A 83 -45.59 18.34 -9.83
CA ASP A 83 -45.53 19.03 -8.56
C ASP A 83 -45.30 18.01 -7.43
N VAL A 84 -44.03 17.70 -7.17
CA VAL A 84 -43.57 16.99 -5.97
C VAL A 84 -42.91 18.02 -5.05
N PRO A 85 -43.34 18.16 -3.78
CA PRO A 85 -42.72 19.10 -2.86
C PRO A 85 -41.22 18.83 -2.75
N LEU A 86 -40.39 19.82 -3.12
CA LEU A 86 -38.97 19.83 -2.77
C LEU A 86 -38.85 20.00 -1.25
N GLU A 87 -39.00 18.89 -0.54
CA GLU A 87 -38.43 18.72 0.78
C GLU A 87 -36.91 18.84 0.60
N ARG A 88 -36.38 20.04 0.87
CA ARG A 88 -34.93 20.25 0.90
C ARG A 88 -34.36 19.23 1.86
N PRO A 89 -33.48 18.29 1.45
CA PRO A 89 -32.68 17.59 2.42
C PRO A 89 -31.82 18.66 3.07
N SER A 90 -32.22 19.07 4.27
CA SER A 90 -31.40 19.77 5.22
C SER A 90 -30.26 18.81 5.55
N SER A 91 -29.24 18.79 4.70
CA SER A 91 -28.03 18.01 4.90
C SER A 91 -27.19 18.74 5.93
N SER A 92 -27.65 18.69 7.17
CA SER A 92 -26.78 18.67 8.34
C SER A 92 -26.08 17.31 8.40
N ALA A 93 -25.36 16.95 7.33
CA ALA A 93 -24.32 15.95 7.39
C ALA A 93 -23.01 16.72 7.66
N GLY A 94 -22.93 17.30 8.85
CA GLY A 94 -21.66 17.51 9.53
C GLY A 94 -21.10 16.13 9.87
N GLY A 95 -20.73 15.36 8.83
CA GLY A 95 -19.89 14.20 9.00
C GLY A 95 -18.61 14.75 9.58
N VAL A 96 -18.43 14.56 10.89
CA VAL A 96 -17.14 14.72 11.52
C VAL A 96 -16.26 13.71 10.81
N LEU A 97 -15.56 14.16 9.77
CA LEU A 97 -14.45 13.42 9.19
C LEU A 97 -13.46 13.29 10.33
N VAL A 98 -13.51 12.15 11.01
CA VAL A 98 -12.52 11.80 12.02
C VAL A 98 -11.21 11.71 11.25
N GLN A 99 -10.46 12.82 11.25
CA GLN A 99 -9.10 12.81 10.72
C GLN A 99 -8.35 11.79 11.55
N ARG A 100 -7.87 10.72 10.88
CA ARG A 100 -6.99 9.75 11.51
C ARG A 100 -5.81 10.53 12.12
N ALA A 101 -5.45 10.23 13.36
CA ALA A 101 -4.30 10.89 13.97
C ALA A 101 -3.04 10.55 13.17
N ALA A 102 -2.19 11.55 12.93
CA ALA A 102 -0.93 11.37 12.21
C ALA A 102 -0.02 10.38 12.97
N PRO A 103 0.37 9.25 12.36
CA PRO A 103 1.26 8.31 13.03
C PRO A 103 2.68 8.86 13.13
N GLY A 104 3.38 8.48 14.21
CA GLY A 104 4.80 8.74 14.36
C GLY A 104 5.60 7.99 13.29
N ARG A 105 6.80 8.50 12.96
CA ARG A 105 7.72 7.82 12.03
C ARG A 105 8.44 6.70 12.79
N LEU A 106 8.45 5.51 12.21
CA LEU A 106 9.19 4.37 12.73
C LEU A 106 10.69 4.55 12.51
N ARG A 107 11.48 4.12 13.51
CA ARG A 107 12.96 4.26 13.54
C ARG A 107 13.65 3.04 14.18
N GLY A 108 12.89 2.00 14.50
CA GLY A 108 13.42 0.75 15.03
C GLY A 108 14.25 0.02 13.97
N LYS A 109 15.20 -0.78 14.44
CA LYS A 109 16.10 -1.56 13.59
C LYS A 109 15.28 -2.61 12.82
N GLY A 110 15.31 -2.54 11.49
CA GLY A 110 14.52 -3.42 10.64
C GLY A 110 13.03 -3.11 10.59
N ASP A 111 12.58 -1.97 11.14
CA ASP A 111 11.23 -1.46 10.89
C ASP A 111 11.10 -1.16 9.39
N LEU A 112 9.99 -1.56 8.79
CA LEU A 112 9.70 -1.39 7.36
C LEU A 112 8.55 -0.42 7.17
N THR A 113 8.86 0.78 6.68
CA THR A 113 7.86 1.73 6.17
C THR A 113 7.75 1.57 4.66
N LEU A 114 6.58 1.22 4.16
CA LEU A 114 6.32 1.05 2.73
C LEU A 114 5.80 2.35 2.12
N VAL A 115 6.41 2.81 1.04
CA VAL A 115 5.97 3.94 0.23
C VAL A 115 5.46 3.43 -1.10
N VAL A 116 4.17 3.65 -1.36
CA VAL A 116 3.50 3.24 -2.59
C VAL A 116 3.14 4.48 -3.41
N GLY A 117 3.50 4.52 -4.68
CA GLY A 117 3.19 5.67 -5.55
C GLY A 117 3.25 5.31 -7.02
N LEU A 118 2.81 6.22 -7.88
CA LEU A 118 2.84 6.00 -9.33
C LEU A 118 4.23 6.30 -9.90
N GLY A 119 4.87 5.30 -10.50
CA GLY A 119 6.22 5.44 -11.07
C GLY A 119 7.21 6.10 -10.10
N ALA A 120 7.93 7.12 -10.58
CA ALA A 120 8.99 7.80 -9.84
C ALA A 120 8.52 8.58 -8.60
N ASP A 121 7.22 8.81 -8.45
CA ASP A 121 6.63 9.52 -7.30
C ASP A 121 6.94 8.79 -5.99
N ALA A 122 6.89 7.45 -6.02
CA ALA A 122 7.20 6.61 -4.85
C ALA A 122 8.65 6.77 -4.40
N GLN A 123 9.58 6.70 -5.35
CA GLN A 123 11.02 6.81 -5.09
C GLN A 123 11.40 8.20 -4.55
N ALA A 124 10.80 9.25 -5.09
CA ALA A 124 11.03 10.63 -4.65
C ALA A 124 10.60 10.82 -3.18
N ALA A 125 9.38 10.40 -2.84
CA ALA A 125 8.87 10.47 -1.47
C ALA A 125 9.68 9.59 -0.51
N ALA A 126 10.06 8.38 -0.93
CA ALA A 126 10.85 7.45 -0.13
C ALA A 126 12.22 8.01 0.22
N THR A 127 12.90 8.66 -0.72
CA THR A 127 14.22 9.29 -0.49
C THR A 127 14.15 10.37 0.58
N ILE A 128 13.10 11.19 0.55
CA ILE A 128 12.89 12.27 1.53
C ILE A 128 12.52 11.70 2.91
N LEU A 129 11.64 10.71 2.92
CA LEU A 129 11.26 10.00 4.15
C LEU A 129 12.48 9.36 4.81
N ALA A 130 13.29 8.65 4.03
CA ALA A 130 14.50 7.98 4.47
C ALA A 130 15.52 8.96 5.08
N ALA A 131 15.78 10.08 4.40
CA ALA A 131 16.67 11.13 4.92
C ALA A 131 16.21 11.70 6.27
N SER A 132 14.89 11.84 6.48
CA SER A 132 14.34 12.29 7.76
C SER A 132 14.37 11.23 8.85
N ALA A 133 14.32 9.95 8.46
CA ALA A 133 14.20 8.79 9.35
C ALA A 133 15.55 8.18 9.73
N ASP A 134 16.65 8.60 9.08
CA ASP A 134 17.96 7.92 9.12
C ASP A 134 17.80 6.44 8.71
N ALA A 135 17.12 6.24 7.58
CA ALA A 135 16.74 4.94 7.05
C ALA A 135 17.34 4.71 5.66
N ASP A 136 17.48 3.44 5.27
CA ASP A 136 17.89 3.06 3.92
C ASP A 136 16.66 2.86 3.01
N VAL A 137 16.82 3.19 1.72
CA VAL A 137 15.77 2.97 0.70
C VAL A 137 16.03 1.67 -0.04
N LEU A 138 15.03 0.79 -0.11
CA LEU A 138 15.10 -0.46 -0.86
C LEU A 138 13.82 -0.66 -1.68
N ALA A 139 13.94 -1.21 -2.88
CA ALA A 139 12.77 -1.68 -3.64
C ALA A 139 12.20 -2.95 -2.97
N VAL A 140 10.87 -3.02 -2.85
CA VAL A 140 10.18 -4.16 -2.25
C VAL A 140 8.93 -4.48 -3.05
N ALA A 141 8.93 -5.58 -3.80
CA ALA A 141 7.80 -6.00 -4.62
C ALA A 141 6.92 -7.08 -3.99
N ASP A 142 7.49 -7.87 -3.06
CA ASP A 142 6.83 -9.03 -2.46
C ASP A 142 7.30 -9.33 -1.03
N ARG A 143 6.70 -10.37 -0.42
CA ARG A 143 7.06 -10.87 0.91
C ARG A 143 8.54 -11.21 1.06
N ARG A 144 9.16 -11.79 0.05
CA ARG A 144 10.55 -12.26 0.12
C ARG A 144 11.49 -11.06 0.15
N GLU A 145 11.25 -10.06 -0.68
CA GLU A 145 12.02 -8.82 -0.67
C GLU A 145 11.80 -8.01 0.61
N ALA A 146 10.58 -8.02 1.17
CA ALA A 146 10.29 -7.39 2.45
C ALA A 146 11.11 -8.02 3.59
N LEU A 147 11.18 -9.35 3.65
CA LEU A 147 12.00 -10.07 4.64
C LEU A 147 13.49 -9.80 4.47
N ALA A 148 13.97 -9.77 3.23
CA ALA A 148 15.37 -9.44 2.93
C ALA A 148 15.70 -8.00 3.35
N ALA A 149 14.81 -7.05 3.07
CA ALA A 149 14.93 -5.66 3.46
C ALA A 149 14.98 -5.49 4.99
N ARG A 150 14.07 -6.13 5.73
CA ARG A 150 14.09 -6.13 7.20
C ARG A 150 15.40 -6.70 7.75
N ALA A 151 15.87 -7.83 7.20
CA ALA A 151 17.14 -8.42 7.59
C ALA A 151 18.34 -7.50 7.29
N GLU A 152 18.28 -6.73 6.20
CA GLU A 152 19.26 -5.68 5.89
C GLU A 152 19.25 -4.57 6.95
N GLY A 153 18.06 -4.05 7.28
CA GLY A 153 17.88 -3.01 8.29
C GLY A 153 18.40 -3.42 9.66
N VAL A 154 18.11 -4.66 10.09
CA VAL A 154 18.66 -5.21 11.34
C VAL A 154 20.20 -5.26 11.29
N ARG A 155 20.78 -5.72 10.17
CA ARG A 155 22.23 -5.85 10.02
C ARG A 155 22.96 -4.51 9.99
N ARG A 156 22.34 -3.49 9.40
CA ARG A 156 22.86 -2.12 9.33
C ARG A 156 22.48 -1.26 10.52
N GLU A 157 21.66 -1.81 11.43
CA GLU A 157 21.12 -1.10 12.58
C GLU A 157 20.27 0.13 12.24
N CYS A 158 19.59 0.12 11.07
CA CYS A 158 18.74 1.20 10.60
C CYS A 158 17.30 0.73 10.31
N ALA A 159 16.38 1.69 10.19
CA ALA A 159 15.06 1.45 9.64
C ALA A 159 15.14 1.38 8.10
N ILE A 160 14.11 0.81 7.47
CA ILE A 160 14.03 0.68 6.01
C ILE A 160 12.78 1.38 5.48
N VAL A 161 12.98 2.12 4.39
CA VAL A 161 11.90 2.64 3.56
C VAL A 161 11.81 1.79 2.29
N GLY A 162 10.78 0.94 2.22
CA GLY A 162 10.47 0.10 1.07
C GLY A 162 9.74 0.88 -0.01
N VAL A 163 10.11 0.72 -1.28
CA VAL A 163 9.46 1.41 -2.40
C VAL A 163 8.68 0.43 -3.26
N VAL A 164 7.41 0.77 -3.51
CA VAL A 164 6.54 0.13 -4.50
C VAL A 164 6.11 1.15 -5.54
N GLU A 165 6.58 0.93 -6.77
CA GLU A 165 6.15 1.71 -7.92
C GLU A 165 4.97 1.04 -8.61
N LEU A 166 3.83 1.72 -8.61
CA LEU A 166 2.66 1.32 -9.38
C LEU A 166 2.85 1.74 -10.84
N PRO A 167 2.76 0.82 -11.81
CA PRO A 167 2.96 1.15 -13.22
C PRO A 167 1.80 1.94 -13.83
N ARG A 168 0.60 1.87 -13.23
CA ARG A 168 -0.64 2.51 -13.68
C ARG A 168 -1.65 2.60 -12.53
N VAL A 169 -2.65 3.48 -12.68
CA VAL A 169 -3.69 3.75 -11.66
C VAL A 169 -4.49 2.49 -11.28
N ASP A 170 -4.72 1.59 -12.22
CA ASP A 170 -5.49 0.36 -12.05
C ASP A 170 -4.62 -0.89 -11.80
N ALA A 171 -3.35 -0.72 -11.41
CA ALA A 171 -2.42 -1.83 -11.18
C ALA A 171 -2.69 -2.59 -9.86
N VAL A 172 -3.25 -1.91 -8.86
CA VAL A 172 -3.36 -2.43 -7.48
C VAL A 172 -4.13 -3.76 -7.39
N PRO A 173 -5.28 -3.96 -8.07
CA PRO A 173 -5.97 -5.25 -8.02
C PRO A 173 -5.10 -6.43 -8.45
N ALA A 174 -4.29 -6.26 -9.49
CA ALA A 174 -3.38 -7.30 -9.99
C ALA A 174 -2.21 -7.58 -9.04
N LEU A 175 -1.81 -6.60 -8.23
CA LEU A 175 -0.69 -6.70 -7.27
C LEU A 175 -1.15 -7.01 -5.84
N SER A 176 -2.46 -7.11 -5.60
CA SER A 176 -3.07 -7.18 -4.26
C SER A 176 -2.49 -8.30 -3.37
N ALA A 177 -2.32 -9.51 -3.91
CA ALA A 177 -1.75 -10.63 -3.16
C ALA A 177 -0.28 -10.40 -2.77
N SER A 178 0.53 -9.85 -3.68
CA SER A 178 1.92 -9.51 -3.40
C SER A 178 2.03 -8.40 -2.37
N LEU A 179 1.22 -7.35 -2.52
CA LEU A 179 1.15 -6.23 -1.56
C LEU A 179 0.76 -6.72 -0.17
N ALA A 180 -0.32 -7.48 -0.05
CA ALA A 180 -0.77 -8.04 1.23
C ALA A 180 0.32 -8.89 1.91
N GLY A 181 1.14 -9.59 1.12
CA GLY A 181 2.24 -10.41 1.63
C GLY A 181 3.45 -9.63 2.16
N ILE A 182 3.58 -8.33 1.87
CA ILE A 182 4.72 -7.50 2.34
C ILE A 182 4.68 -7.31 3.86
N GLU A 183 3.49 -7.25 4.46
CA GLU A 183 3.28 -7.04 5.91
C GLU A 183 4.16 -5.87 6.46
N PRO A 184 4.00 -4.64 5.93
CA PRO A 184 4.77 -3.49 6.39
C PRO A 184 4.32 -3.02 7.79
N ASP A 185 5.20 -2.36 8.54
CA ASP A 185 4.87 -1.80 9.85
C ASP A 185 4.14 -0.45 9.74
N GLN A 186 4.35 0.25 8.62
CA GLN A 186 3.72 1.52 8.30
C GLN A 186 3.59 1.71 6.78
N VAL A 187 2.50 2.32 6.31
CA VAL A 187 2.17 2.46 4.87
C VAL A 187 1.88 3.90 4.49
N TRP A 188 2.68 4.44 3.56
CA TRP A 188 2.56 5.80 3.07
C TRP A 188 2.26 5.79 1.58
N VAL A 189 1.33 6.64 1.14
CA VAL A 189 1.09 6.85 -0.29
C VAL A 189 1.79 8.11 -0.76
N ALA A 190 2.60 7.99 -1.82
CA ALA A 190 3.22 9.11 -2.50
C ALA A 190 2.28 9.64 -3.58
N VAL A 191 1.89 10.90 -3.46
CA VAL A 191 0.89 11.52 -4.35
C VAL A 191 1.46 12.78 -4.98
N ASP A 192 1.47 12.82 -6.30
CA ASP A 192 1.65 14.04 -7.07
C ASP A 192 0.35 14.87 -7.07
N VAL A 193 0.35 16.00 -6.36
CA VAL A 193 -0.83 16.87 -6.22
C VAL A 193 -1.15 17.68 -7.48
N SER A 194 -0.30 17.63 -8.50
CA SER A 194 -0.58 18.23 -9.81
C SER A 194 -1.49 17.35 -10.67
N ARG A 195 -1.67 16.07 -10.29
CA ARG A 195 -2.52 15.13 -11.01
C ARG A 195 -3.99 15.29 -10.65
N ARG A 196 -4.84 14.77 -11.54
CA ARG A 196 -6.28 14.75 -11.32
C ARG A 196 -6.60 13.95 -10.06
N LEU A 197 -7.27 14.60 -9.10
CA LEU A 197 -7.60 13.98 -7.81
C LEU A 197 -8.48 12.73 -7.96
N ASP A 198 -9.42 12.73 -8.92
CA ASP A 198 -10.29 11.57 -9.18
C ASP A 198 -9.47 10.30 -9.49
N ASP A 199 -8.42 10.43 -10.30
CA ASP A 199 -7.55 9.31 -10.66
C ASP A 199 -6.72 8.86 -9.46
N THR A 200 -6.29 9.81 -8.62
CA THR A 200 -5.57 9.53 -7.37
C THR A 200 -6.45 8.76 -6.37
N VAL A 201 -7.72 9.16 -6.23
CA VAL A 201 -8.66 8.50 -5.31
C VAL A 201 -8.79 7.01 -5.63
N VAL A 202 -8.87 6.65 -6.92
CA VAL A 202 -9.05 5.25 -7.35
C VAL A 202 -7.95 4.34 -6.81
N TRP A 203 -6.69 4.68 -7.06
CA TRP A 203 -5.58 3.81 -6.68
C TRP A 203 -5.28 3.90 -5.18
N VAL A 204 -5.39 5.08 -4.56
CA VAL A 204 -5.17 5.23 -3.11
C VAL A 204 -6.18 4.41 -2.33
N ARG A 205 -7.46 4.41 -2.72
CA ARG A 205 -8.49 3.57 -2.09
C ARG A 205 -8.23 2.09 -2.28
N ALA A 206 -7.72 1.69 -3.45
CA ALA A 206 -7.34 0.31 -3.68
C ALA A 206 -6.15 -0.12 -2.80
N VAL A 207 -5.15 0.75 -2.60
CA VAL A 207 -4.03 0.47 -1.68
C VAL A 207 -4.51 0.43 -0.23
N ASP A 208 -5.35 1.37 0.20
CA ASP A 208 -5.92 1.43 1.54
C ASP A 208 -6.74 0.18 1.88
N ALA A 209 -7.48 -0.35 0.91
CA ALA A 209 -8.23 -1.60 1.09
C ALA A 209 -7.35 -2.84 1.32
N VAL A 210 -6.09 -2.84 0.85
CA VAL A 210 -5.18 -3.98 0.96
C VAL A 210 -4.22 -3.83 2.15
N LEU A 211 -3.69 -2.63 2.36
CA LEU A 211 -2.56 -2.38 3.26
C LEU A 211 -2.90 -1.46 4.44
N ALA A 212 -4.08 -0.84 4.48
CA ALA A 212 -4.47 0.20 5.44
C ALA A 212 -3.47 1.38 5.47
N VAL A 213 -3.73 2.43 4.69
CA VAL A 213 -2.79 3.53 4.51
C VAL A 213 -2.73 4.42 5.76
N ASP A 214 -1.54 4.65 6.28
CA ASP A 214 -1.29 5.46 7.48
C ASP A 214 -1.23 6.96 7.19
N GLY A 215 -0.77 7.34 6.00
CA GLY A 215 -0.68 8.75 5.62
C GLY A 215 -0.25 9.00 4.18
N ILE A 216 -0.23 10.28 3.83
CA ILE A 216 0.11 10.79 2.51
C ILE A 216 1.42 11.57 2.57
N ALA A 217 2.31 11.28 1.63
CA ALA A 217 3.44 12.10 1.24
C ALA A 217 3.11 12.78 -0.10
N ALA A 218 2.81 14.08 -0.06
CA ALA A 218 2.42 14.84 -1.23
C ALA A 218 3.61 15.60 -1.82
N HIS A 219 3.79 15.51 -3.14
CA HIS A 219 4.75 16.30 -3.89
C HIS A 219 4.11 16.98 -5.11
N GLY A 220 4.83 17.89 -5.78
CA GLY A 220 4.33 18.62 -6.94
C GLY A 220 3.50 19.86 -6.56
N ALA A 221 3.57 20.34 -5.32
CA ALA A 221 2.77 21.47 -4.87
C ALA A 221 3.04 22.76 -5.66
N ALA A 222 4.26 22.95 -6.16
CA ALA A 222 4.62 24.10 -6.99
C ALA A 222 3.93 24.09 -8.38
N LEU A 223 3.40 22.94 -8.82
CA LEU A 223 2.79 22.75 -10.13
C LEU A 223 1.27 22.92 -10.12
N THR A 224 0.67 23.21 -8.96
CA THR A 224 -0.77 23.34 -8.80
C THR A 224 -1.14 24.50 -7.88
N ALA A 225 -2.27 25.15 -8.16
CA ALA A 225 -2.82 26.20 -7.29
C ALA A 225 -3.53 25.63 -6.05
N THR A 226 -3.84 24.33 -6.04
CA THR A 226 -4.65 23.69 -5.00
C THR A 226 -4.00 22.43 -4.41
N PRO A 227 -2.77 22.50 -3.88
CA PRO A 227 -2.06 21.33 -3.34
C PRO A 227 -2.79 20.68 -2.16
N TRP A 228 -3.57 21.46 -1.40
CA TRP A 228 -4.33 21.02 -0.23
C TRP A 228 -5.56 20.17 -0.56
N ALA A 229 -5.97 20.08 -1.83
CA ALA A 229 -7.12 19.29 -2.27
C ALA A 229 -6.97 17.79 -1.95
N VAL A 230 -5.73 17.31 -1.81
CA VAL A 230 -5.41 15.95 -1.39
C VAL A 230 -6.00 15.57 -0.01
N GLY A 231 -6.31 16.56 0.83
CA GLY A 231 -7.00 16.34 2.11
C GLY A 231 -8.40 15.69 1.96
N ALA A 232 -9.02 15.79 0.79
CA ALA A 232 -10.29 15.11 0.51
C ALA A 232 -10.19 13.57 0.52
N LEU A 233 -8.98 13.01 0.47
CA LEU A 233 -8.74 11.57 0.64
C LEU A 233 -9.10 11.09 2.07
N GLY A 234 -9.17 11.99 3.04
CA GLY A 234 -9.48 11.67 4.44
C GLY A 234 -8.35 10.95 5.17
N LEU A 235 -7.16 10.90 4.57
CA LEU A 235 -5.94 10.36 5.17
C LEU A 235 -5.07 11.49 5.74
N PRO A 236 -4.26 11.22 6.77
CA PRO A 236 -3.36 12.23 7.33
C PRO A 236 -2.32 12.68 6.31
N LEU A 237 -2.19 13.99 6.09
CA LEU A 237 -1.11 14.55 5.27
C LEU A 237 0.14 14.72 6.15
N LEU A 238 1.12 13.84 5.98
CA LEU A 238 2.31 13.78 6.85
C LEU A 238 3.50 14.56 6.28
N TRP A 239 3.47 14.80 4.98
CA TRP A 239 4.49 15.59 4.29
C TRP A 239 3.89 16.23 3.03
N LEU A 240 4.29 17.47 2.77
CA LEU A 240 3.91 18.24 1.59
C LEU A 240 5.12 19.07 1.15
N ASP A 241 5.53 18.98 -0.11
CA ASP A 241 6.60 19.79 -0.71
C ASP A 241 6.17 21.24 -1.05
N ALA A 242 5.23 21.79 -0.29
CA ALA A 242 4.78 23.16 -0.44
C ALA A 242 5.54 24.08 0.53
N PRO A 243 5.79 25.35 0.14
CA PRO A 243 6.02 26.40 1.14
C PRO A 243 4.81 26.44 2.11
N PRO A 244 4.99 26.83 3.38
CA PRO A 244 3.91 26.85 4.36
C PRO A 244 2.70 27.61 3.77
N GLY A 245 1.58 26.90 3.62
CA GLY A 245 0.36 27.48 3.08
C GLY A 245 -0.20 28.54 4.02
N PRO A 246 -1.06 29.46 3.52
CA PRO A 246 -1.76 30.36 4.40
C PRO A 246 -2.54 29.54 5.44
N PRO A 247 -2.55 29.94 6.72
CA PRO A 247 -3.34 29.26 7.72
C PRO A 247 -4.78 29.21 7.24
N SER A 248 -5.38 28.02 7.32
CA SER A 248 -6.84 27.87 7.24
C SER A 248 -7.42 28.82 8.27
N THR A 249 -7.91 29.97 7.83
CA THR A 249 -8.57 30.91 8.71
C THR A 249 -9.91 30.29 9.03
N ALA A 250 -9.94 29.52 10.11
CA ALA A 250 -11.16 29.14 10.78
C ALA A 250 -11.94 30.44 11.08
N ALA A 251 -13.15 30.51 10.51
CA ALA A 251 -14.23 31.42 10.87
C ALA A 251 -13.82 32.87 11.16
N THR A 252 -13.83 33.72 10.12
CA THR A 252 -14.15 35.14 10.33
C THR A 252 -15.53 35.19 10.99
N SER A 253 -15.53 35.36 12.32
CA SER A 253 -16.72 35.67 13.10
C SER A 253 -17.26 37.01 12.59
N TRP A 254 -18.40 36.96 11.90
CA TRP A 254 -19.21 38.12 11.50
C TRP A 254 -19.81 38.89 12.70
N GLN A 255 -19.23 38.76 13.90
CA GLN A 255 -19.77 39.33 15.14
C GLN A 255 -19.21 40.72 15.49
N ASP A 256 -18.20 41.22 14.78
CA ASP A 256 -17.78 42.63 14.90
C ASP A 256 -18.41 43.49 13.80
N MET A 257 -19.74 43.60 13.82
CA MET A 257 -20.45 44.70 13.17
C MET A 257 -20.70 45.78 14.22
N PRO A 258 -20.11 46.99 14.12
CA PRO A 258 -20.48 48.08 15.00
C PRO A 258 -21.92 48.51 14.69
N THR A 259 -22.81 48.43 15.67
CA THR A 259 -24.14 49.02 15.61
C THR A 259 -24.01 50.53 15.50
N SER A 260 -24.16 51.03 14.27
CA SER A 260 -24.21 52.46 13.98
C SER A 260 -25.39 53.07 14.75
N THR A 261 -25.06 53.81 15.81
CA THR A 261 -26.01 54.60 16.60
C THR A 261 -26.46 55.78 15.74
N SER A 262 -27.77 55.84 15.51
CA SER A 262 -28.46 56.95 14.84
C SER A 262 -28.24 58.28 15.53
N ARG A 263 -28.11 59.34 14.73
CA ARG A 263 -28.39 60.72 15.12
C ARG A 263 -29.22 61.39 14.04
#